data_AF-A0A8H4R8U5-F1
#
_entry.id   AF-A0A8H4R8U5-F1
#
_cell.length_a   1.000
_cell.length_b   1.000
_cell.length_c   1.000
_cell.angle_alpha   90.00
_cell.angle_beta   90.00
_cell.angle_gamma   90.00
#
_symmetry.space_group_name_H-M   'P 1'
#
loop_
_entity.id
_entity.type
_entity.pdbx_description
1 polymer ?
#
loop_
_entity_poly.entity_id
_entity_poly.type
_entity_poly.pdbx_seq_one_letter_code
_entity_poly.pdbx_strand_id
1 'polypeptide(L)'
;MKPKALEDRSDAEGNSPVHLVFKIVQRLTDYPQFFERHPCFKDDMAPDYVDSVKKFPEEPFWSQEIVEMEGHLRPPNPFRGREPHCVENALWIAVRYSTAEDPKDFYELRVIVLRRLEPQYQRVAAAASRAAKLIKAAKRPSEVLDTENTGRCPRNCLVELMIVAEDYANAFYRDLAPETRVAFRGMQRQIQIFYSTLTREMLLKKMSGWLEEAREMNDTLARSWRRSFLDMFREVIDDMDE
;
A
#
# COMPACT_ATOMS: atom_id res chain seq x y z
N MET A 1 13.06 -16.53 -68.94
CA MET A 1 12.14 -17.58 -68.44
C MET A 1 12.35 -17.66 -66.92
N LYS A 2 11.27 -17.83 -66.16
CA LYS A 2 11.00 -17.34 -64.78
C LYS A 2 12.03 -17.66 -63.66
N PRO A 3 12.07 -16.83 -62.59
CA PRO A 3 12.81 -17.07 -61.33
C PRO A 3 11.96 -17.88 -60.31
N LYS A 4 12.60 -18.49 -59.31
CA LYS A 4 11.97 -19.11 -58.12
C LYS A 4 12.95 -18.96 -56.93
N ALA A 5 12.77 -17.94 -56.08
CA ALA A 5 12.10 -17.99 -54.76
C ALA A 5 12.89 -18.87 -53.76
N LEU A 6 13.65 -18.31 -52.80
CA LEU A 6 13.19 -17.72 -51.53
C LEU A 6 12.41 -18.73 -50.69
N GLU A 7 13.15 -19.57 -49.95
CA GLU A 7 12.68 -20.30 -48.78
C GLU A 7 13.70 -20.06 -47.66
N ASP A 8 13.58 -18.84 -47.13
CA ASP A 8 13.78 -18.56 -45.72
C ASP A 8 12.49 -19.02 -44.99
N ARG A 9 12.62 -19.36 -43.70
CA ARG A 9 11.59 -19.81 -42.74
C ARG A 9 11.44 -21.32 -42.56
N SER A 10 12.37 -21.90 -41.79
CA SER A 10 12.05 -23.03 -40.93
C SER A 10 11.46 -22.50 -39.61
N ASP A 11 10.14 -22.57 -39.50
CA ASP A 11 9.40 -23.06 -38.34
C ASP A 11 9.75 -22.48 -36.96
N ALA A 12 9.28 -21.25 -36.73
CA ALA A 12 8.90 -20.78 -35.41
C ALA A 12 7.36 -20.78 -35.27
N GLU A 13 6.72 -21.93 -35.52
CA GLU A 13 5.29 -22.12 -35.25
C GLU A 13 5.07 -22.55 -33.80
N GLY A 14 5.27 -21.60 -32.88
CA GLY A 14 4.74 -21.68 -31.53
C GLY A 14 3.63 -20.64 -31.37
N ASN A 15 2.37 -21.01 -31.60
CA ASN A 15 1.19 -20.17 -31.32
C ASN A 15 0.91 -20.00 -29.80
N SER A 16 1.90 -20.23 -28.95
CA SER A 16 1.78 -19.95 -27.51
C SER A 16 1.90 -18.44 -27.30
N PRO A 17 1.07 -17.81 -26.46
CA PRO A 17 1.27 -16.42 -26.07
C PRO A 17 2.72 -16.25 -25.62
N VAL A 18 3.45 -15.29 -26.20
CA VAL A 18 4.77 -14.91 -25.68
C VAL A 18 4.54 -14.37 -24.28
N HIS A 19 4.69 -15.24 -23.28
CA HIS A 19 4.59 -14.88 -21.89
C HIS A 19 5.79 -14.00 -21.57
N LEU A 20 5.57 -12.68 -21.58
CA LEU A 20 6.57 -11.72 -21.14
C LEU A 20 6.65 -11.81 -19.61
N VAL A 21 7.26 -12.88 -19.10
CA VAL A 21 7.35 -13.19 -17.66
C VAL A 21 7.88 -11.99 -16.88
N PHE A 22 8.84 -11.25 -17.44
CA PHE A 22 9.33 -9.98 -16.90
C PHE A 22 8.23 -8.93 -16.65
N LYS A 23 7.26 -8.77 -17.56
CA LYS A 23 6.12 -7.86 -17.35
C LYS A 23 5.17 -8.38 -16.28
N ILE A 24 5.07 -9.70 -16.11
CA ILE A 24 4.25 -10.30 -15.06
C ILE A 24 4.92 -10.11 -13.70
N VAL A 25 6.24 -10.31 -13.61
CA VAL A 25 7.04 -10.04 -12.41
C VAL A 25 6.85 -8.60 -11.96
N GLN A 26 7.01 -7.63 -12.88
CA GLN A 26 6.83 -6.22 -12.54
C GLN A 26 5.45 -5.95 -11.94
N ARG A 27 4.39 -6.39 -12.61
CA ARG A 27 3.01 -6.24 -12.08
C ARG A 27 2.81 -6.97 -10.75
N LEU A 28 3.47 -8.10 -10.56
CA LEU A 28 3.40 -8.88 -9.34
C LEU A 28 4.12 -8.19 -8.19
N THR A 29 5.11 -7.35 -8.47
CA THR A 29 5.80 -6.47 -7.50
C THR A 29 5.00 -5.20 -7.23
N ASP A 30 4.51 -4.53 -8.27
CA ASP A 30 3.74 -3.27 -8.16
C ASP A 30 2.48 -3.46 -7.29
N TYR A 31 1.81 -4.60 -7.44
CA TYR A 31 0.55 -4.89 -6.73
C TYR A 31 0.69 -4.92 -5.19
N PRO A 32 1.60 -5.72 -4.59
CA PRO A 32 1.93 -5.64 -3.16
C PRO A 32 2.41 -4.26 -2.70
N GLN A 33 3.22 -3.57 -3.51
CA GLN A 33 3.76 -2.25 -3.17
C GLN A 33 2.66 -1.21 -3.01
N PHE A 34 1.59 -1.29 -3.81
CA PHE A 34 0.42 -0.42 -3.66
C PHE A 34 -0.17 -0.47 -2.24
N PHE A 35 -0.18 -1.64 -1.60
CA PHE A 35 -0.74 -1.81 -0.25
C PHE A 35 0.25 -1.55 0.88
N GLU A 36 1.55 -1.43 0.59
CA GLU A 36 2.51 -1.01 1.59
C GLU A 36 2.39 0.50 1.81
N ARG A 37 2.48 0.94 3.05
CA ARG A 37 2.26 2.33 3.40
C ARG A 37 3.57 3.08 3.54
N HIS A 38 4.62 2.37 3.97
CA HIS A 38 5.92 2.98 4.20
C HIS A 38 6.82 2.84 2.96
N PRO A 39 7.36 3.93 2.39
CA PRO A 39 8.22 3.89 1.21
C PRO A 39 9.40 2.91 1.34
N CYS A 40 10.12 2.94 2.46
CA CYS A 40 11.24 2.00 2.66
C CYS A 40 10.83 0.52 2.60
N PHE A 41 9.62 0.17 3.04
CA PHE A 41 9.14 -1.20 2.93
C PHE A 41 8.62 -1.49 1.52
N LYS A 42 8.04 -0.50 0.81
CA LYS A 42 7.71 -0.62 -0.63
C LYS A 42 8.98 -0.99 -1.40
N ASP A 43 10.08 -0.29 -1.15
CA ASP A 43 11.35 -0.53 -1.85
C ASP A 43 11.89 -1.93 -1.56
N ASP A 44 11.78 -2.41 -0.31
CA ASP A 44 12.18 -3.77 0.07
C ASP A 44 11.38 -4.88 -0.63
N MET A 45 10.17 -4.59 -1.11
CA MET A 45 9.34 -5.54 -1.86
C MET A 45 9.78 -5.70 -3.31
N ALA A 46 10.56 -4.76 -3.85
CA ALA A 46 11.18 -4.90 -5.16
C ALA A 46 12.52 -5.62 -4.99
N PRO A 47 12.61 -6.93 -5.29
CA PRO A 47 13.90 -7.59 -5.33
C PRO A 47 14.75 -6.96 -6.45
N ASP A 48 15.92 -6.42 -6.12
CA ASP A 48 16.93 -6.12 -7.13
C ASP A 48 17.29 -7.44 -7.82
N TYR A 49 17.33 -7.43 -9.15
CA TYR A 49 17.74 -8.58 -9.96
C TYR A 49 19.07 -9.16 -9.47
N VAL A 50 20.04 -8.30 -9.12
CA VAL A 50 21.35 -8.71 -8.61
C VAL A 50 21.24 -9.37 -7.22
N ASP A 51 20.33 -8.88 -6.37
CA ASP A 51 20.09 -9.44 -5.04
C ASP A 51 19.19 -10.69 -5.07
N SER A 52 18.39 -10.88 -6.11
CA SER A 52 17.61 -12.10 -6.33
C SER A 52 18.49 -13.32 -6.62
N VAL A 53 19.71 -13.10 -7.12
CA VAL A 53 20.72 -14.16 -7.33
C VAL A 53 21.43 -14.52 -6.02
N LYS A 54 21.47 -13.60 -5.04
CA LYS A 54 22.01 -13.89 -3.70
C LYS A 54 21.07 -14.83 -2.96
N LYS A 55 21.45 -15.34 -1.79
CA LYS A 55 20.48 -16.06 -0.96
C LYS A 55 19.60 -15.05 -0.24
N PHE A 56 18.28 -15.27 -0.22
CA PHE A 56 17.40 -14.53 0.69
C PHE A 56 17.93 -14.68 2.11
N PRO A 57 17.83 -13.63 2.96
CA PRO A 57 18.36 -13.68 4.32
C PRO A 57 17.93 -14.97 5.02
N GLU A 58 18.90 -15.80 5.38
CA GLU A 58 18.65 -17.06 6.11
C GLU A 58 18.32 -16.78 7.59
N GLU A 59 18.67 -15.60 8.09
CA GLU A 59 18.40 -15.22 9.47
C GLU A 59 16.97 -14.70 9.67
N PRO A 60 16.33 -15.02 10.80
CA PRO A 60 15.06 -14.43 11.19
C PRO A 60 15.24 -12.92 11.44
N PHE A 61 14.32 -12.06 10.99
CA PHE A 61 14.54 -10.60 11.00
C PHE A 61 14.81 -9.97 12.38
N TRP A 62 14.42 -10.60 13.50
CA TRP A 62 14.72 -10.09 14.85
C TRP A 62 16.20 -10.11 15.20
N SER A 63 17.03 -10.81 14.42
CA SER A 63 18.48 -10.73 14.55
C SER A 63 19.09 -9.56 13.77
N GLN A 64 18.30 -8.85 12.95
CA GLN A 64 18.80 -7.73 12.18
C GLN A 64 18.88 -6.47 13.05
N GLU A 65 20.04 -5.82 13.03
CA GLU A 65 20.26 -4.57 13.74
C GLU A 65 19.48 -3.42 13.11
N ILE A 66 19.14 -2.41 13.92
CA ILE A 66 18.61 -1.13 13.42
C ILE A 66 19.71 -0.51 12.55
N VAL A 67 19.40 -0.25 11.29
CA VAL A 67 20.36 0.35 10.36
C VAL A 67 20.12 1.86 10.36
N GLU A 68 21.20 2.62 10.55
CA GLU A 68 21.18 4.06 10.29
C GLU A 68 21.35 4.28 8.80
N MET A 69 20.31 4.80 8.13
CA MET A 69 20.39 5.25 6.75
C MET A 69 20.10 6.74 6.70
N GLU A 70 21.02 7.51 6.11
CA GLU A 70 20.86 8.95 5.89
C GLU A 70 20.53 9.76 7.17
N GLY A 71 21.05 9.33 8.33
CA GLY A 71 20.79 9.96 9.63
C GLY A 71 19.45 9.59 10.26
N HIS A 72 18.72 8.64 9.69
CA HIS A 72 17.47 8.11 10.23
C HIS A 72 17.63 6.65 10.66
N LEU A 73 17.13 6.34 11.87
CA LEU A 73 17.03 4.97 12.36
C LEU A 73 15.92 4.24 11.60
N ARG A 74 16.29 3.30 10.74
CA ARG A 74 15.35 2.44 10.02
C ARG A 74 15.21 1.11 10.78
N PRO A 75 14.01 0.75 11.27
CA PRO A 75 13.81 -0.58 11.82
C PRO A 75 13.95 -1.63 10.70
N PRO A 76 14.45 -2.83 11.01
CA PRO A 76 14.47 -3.92 10.04
C PRO A 76 13.04 -4.21 9.56
N ASN A 77 12.91 -4.58 8.28
CA ASN A 77 11.60 -4.83 7.69
C ASN A 77 11.01 -6.12 8.27
N PRO A 78 9.92 -6.04 9.08
CA PRO A 78 9.35 -7.20 9.75
C PRO A 78 8.67 -8.17 8.76
N PHE A 79 8.47 -7.77 7.51
CA PHE A 79 7.90 -8.58 6.45
C PHE A 79 8.97 -9.33 5.63
N ARG A 80 10.26 -9.07 5.84
CA ARG A 80 11.36 -9.82 5.21
C ARG A 80 11.88 -10.87 6.19
N GLY A 81 12.02 -12.12 5.76
CA GLY A 81 12.64 -13.17 6.57
C GLY A 81 12.44 -14.58 6.02
N ARG A 82 13.07 -15.56 6.66
CA ARG A 82 13.11 -16.98 6.22
C ARG A 82 11.74 -17.66 6.06
N GLU A 83 10.67 -17.02 6.50
CA GLU A 83 9.38 -17.68 6.51
C GLU A 83 8.78 -17.82 5.10
N PRO A 84 8.29 -19.02 4.74
CA PRO A 84 7.76 -19.30 3.41
C PRO A 84 6.42 -18.59 3.11
N HIS A 85 5.94 -17.71 4.00
CA HIS A 85 4.57 -17.17 3.98
C HIS A 85 4.47 -15.64 3.90
N CYS A 86 5.57 -14.90 3.82
CA CYS A 86 5.51 -13.47 3.51
C CYS A 86 5.47 -13.22 2.00
N VAL A 87 4.75 -12.18 1.60
CA VAL A 87 4.60 -11.79 0.19
C VAL A 87 5.97 -11.47 -0.39
N GLU A 88 6.84 -10.85 0.40
CA GLU A 88 8.21 -10.45 0.10
C GLU A 88 9.07 -11.64 -0.34
N ASN A 89 8.99 -12.76 0.38
CA ASN A 89 9.72 -13.97 0.03
C ASN A 89 9.15 -14.60 -1.25
N ALA A 90 7.82 -14.67 -1.38
CA ALA A 90 7.19 -15.19 -2.60
C ALA A 90 7.55 -14.37 -3.85
N LEU A 91 7.60 -13.03 -3.74
CA LEU A 91 8.07 -12.14 -4.81
C LEU A 91 9.54 -12.40 -5.15
N TRP A 92 10.38 -12.50 -4.13
CA TRP A 92 11.80 -12.74 -4.31
C TRP A 92 12.07 -14.07 -5.03
N ILE A 93 11.40 -15.15 -4.61
CA ILE A 93 11.50 -16.46 -5.27
C ILE A 93 10.90 -16.38 -6.69
N ALA A 94 9.79 -15.65 -6.90
CA ALA A 94 9.17 -15.51 -8.22
C ALA A 94 10.11 -14.84 -9.23
N VAL A 95 10.90 -13.83 -8.81
CA VAL A 95 11.93 -13.23 -9.65
C VAL A 95 12.99 -14.26 -10.04
N ARG A 96 13.44 -15.12 -9.12
CA ARG A 96 14.39 -16.19 -9.45
C ARG A 96 13.83 -17.21 -10.46
N TYR A 97 12.57 -17.60 -10.34
CA TYR A 97 11.98 -18.53 -11.31
C TYR A 97 11.72 -17.89 -12.66
N SER A 98 11.46 -16.58 -12.69
CA SER A 98 11.32 -15.84 -13.95
C SER A 98 12.60 -15.84 -14.79
N THR A 99 13.77 -15.92 -14.14
CA THR A 99 15.08 -15.93 -14.81
C THR A 99 15.56 -17.33 -15.16
N ALA A 100 15.11 -18.34 -14.41
CA ALA A 100 15.41 -19.75 -14.67
C ALA A 100 14.54 -20.38 -15.77
N GLU A 101 13.64 -19.61 -16.39
CA GLU A 101 12.65 -20.08 -17.38
C GLU A 101 11.79 -21.26 -16.88
N ASP A 102 11.49 -21.30 -15.57
CA ASP A 102 10.53 -22.24 -15.01
C ASP A 102 9.17 -21.55 -14.80
N PRO A 103 8.29 -21.54 -15.83
CA PRO A 103 7.01 -20.85 -15.74
C PRO A 103 6.07 -21.48 -14.72
N LYS A 104 6.22 -22.79 -14.44
CA LYS A 104 5.28 -23.50 -13.56
C LYS A 104 5.43 -23.01 -12.13
N ASP A 105 6.64 -23.06 -11.59
CA ASP A 105 6.93 -22.62 -10.23
C ASP A 105 6.66 -21.12 -10.06
N PHE A 106 6.93 -20.31 -11.10
CA PHE A 106 6.56 -18.90 -11.12
C PHE A 106 5.05 -18.68 -10.96
N TYR A 107 4.22 -19.41 -11.70
CA TYR A 107 2.76 -19.26 -11.62
C TYR A 107 2.20 -19.72 -10.28
N GLU A 108 2.78 -20.75 -9.66
CA GLU A 108 2.39 -21.19 -8.31
C GLU A 108 2.64 -20.09 -7.28
N LEU A 109 3.80 -19.42 -7.34
CA LEU A 109 4.11 -18.28 -6.46
C LEU A 109 3.21 -17.07 -6.71
N ARG A 110 2.90 -16.78 -7.99
CA ARG A 110 1.93 -15.74 -8.34
C ARG A 110 0.58 -15.99 -7.67
N VAL A 111 0.08 -17.23 -7.70
CA VAL A 111 -1.18 -17.59 -7.04
C VAL A 111 -1.09 -17.37 -5.52
N ILE A 112 0.05 -17.72 -4.90
CA ILE A 112 0.27 -17.49 -3.46
C ILE A 112 0.20 -16.00 -3.11
N VAL A 113 0.91 -15.13 -3.85
CA VAL A 113 0.90 -13.68 -3.63
C VAL A 113 -0.51 -13.12 -3.78
N LEU A 114 -1.21 -13.45 -4.88
CA LEU A 114 -2.56 -12.95 -5.14
C LEU A 114 -3.55 -13.41 -4.06
N ARG A 115 -3.54 -14.70 -3.71
CA ARG A 115 -4.42 -15.24 -2.67
C ARG A 115 -4.20 -14.57 -1.32
N ARG A 116 -2.97 -14.16 -1.01
CA ARG A 116 -2.64 -13.50 0.26
C ARG A 116 -3.11 -12.05 0.30
N LEU A 117 -3.00 -11.33 -0.82
CA LEU A 117 -3.35 -9.92 -0.92
C LEU A 117 -4.83 -9.68 -1.24
N GLU A 118 -5.53 -10.66 -1.83
CA GLU A 118 -6.94 -10.53 -2.22
C GLU A 118 -7.85 -10.04 -1.08
N PRO A 119 -7.77 -10.57 0.16
CA PRO A 119 -8.59 -10.04 1.26
C PRO A 119 -8.28 -8.58 1.59
N GLN A 120 -7.01 -8.18 1.51
CA GLN A 120 -6.59 -6.80 1.76
C GLN A 120 -7.11 -5.87 0.66
N TYR A 121 -6.98 -6.28 -0.60
CA TYR A 121 -7.54 -5.55 -1.74
C TYR A 121 -9.05 -5.34 -1.58
N GLN A 122 -9.80 -6.39 -1.23
CA GLN A 122 -11.25 -6.29 -1.03
C GLN A 122 -11.61 -5.29 0.08
N ARG A 123 -10.86 -5.27 1.19
CA ARG A 123 -11.06 -4.29 2.27
C ARG A 123 -10.80 -2.86 1.79
N VAL A 124 -9.69 -2.62 1.10
CA VAL A 124 -9.31 -1.30 0.57
C VAL A 124 -10.34 -0.82 -0.45
N ALA A 125 -10.68 -1.65 -1.43
CA ALA A 125 -11.68 -1.32 -2.45
C ALA A 125 -13.07 -1.04 -1.84
N ALA A 126 -13.48 -1.80 -0.83
CA ALA A 126 -14.73 -1.56 -0.12
C ALA A 126 -14.70 -0.24 0.66
N ALA A 127 -13.59 0.08 1.33
CA ALA A 127 -13.43 1.33 2.07
C ALA A 127 -13.38 2.55 1.14
N ALA A 128 -12.61 2.47 0.05
CA ALA A 128 -12.58 3.46 -1.03
C ALA A 128 -13.98 3.73 -1.60
N SER A 129 -14.76 2.67 -1.85
CA SER A 129 -16.14 2.80 -2.34
C SER A 129 -17.05 3.52 -1.34
N ARG A 130 -16.90 3.24 -0.03
CA ARG A 130 -17.64 3.93 1.02
C ARG A 130 -17.25 5.41 1.09
N ALA A 131 -15.95 5.71 1.05
CA ALA A 131 -15.44 7.07 1.06
C ALA A 131 -15.96 7.87 -0.15
N ALA A 132 -15.85 7.32 -1.36
CA ALA A 132 -16.35 7.95 -2.57
C ALA A 132 -17.86 8.24 -2.53
N LYS A 133 -18.66 7.30 -2.01
CA LYS A 133 -20.11 7.49 -1.84
C LYS A 133 -20.43 8.63 -0.88
N LEU A 134 -19.74 8.68 0.26
CA LEU A 134 -19.94 9.73 1.25
C LEU A 134 -19.50 11.09 0.72
N ILE A 135 -18.30 11.19 0.12
CA ILE A 135 -17.79 12.42 -0.49
C ILE A 135 -18.78 12.94 -1.54
N LYS A 136 -19.32 12.06 -2.39
CA LYS A 136 -20.31 12.44 -3.40
C LYS A 136 -21.62 12.94 -2.78
N ALA A 137 -22.08 12.34 -1.69
CA ALA A 137 -23.26 12.81 -0.97
C ALA A 137 -23.01 14.16 -0.31
N ALA A 138 -21.84 14.32 0.32
CA ALA A 138 -21.42 15.49 1.06
C ALA A 138 -21.10 16.71 0.18
N LYS A 139 -20.91 16.52 -1.13
CA LYS A 139 -20.72 17.60 -2.13
C LYS A 139 -22.01 18.23 -2.64
N ARG A 140 -23.19 17.74 -2.23
CA ARG A 140 -24.48 18.31 -2.67
C ARG A 140 -24.69 19.71 -2.09
N PRO A 141 -25.52 20.56 -2.70
CA PRO A 141 -25.78 21.90 -2.18
C PRO A 141 -26.22 21.87 -0.72
N SER A 142 -25.69 22.79 0.10
CA SER A 142 -25.92 22.91 1.55
C SER A 142 -25.30 21.80 2.43
N GLU A 143 -24.53 20.87 1.86
CA GLU A 143 -23.84 19.81 2.62
C GLU A 143 -22.42 20.22 3.07
N VAL A 144 -21.76 19.33 3.83
CA VAL A 144 -20.48 19.62 4.50
C VAL A 144 -19.30 19.88 3.56
N LEU A 145 -19.27 19.27 2.37
CA LEU A 145 -18.24 19.49 1.34
C LEU A 145 -18.70 20.42 0.20
N ASP A 146 -19.84 21.09 0.36
CA ASP A 146 -20.27 22.12 -0.59
C ASP A 146 -19.38 23.36 -0.48
N THR A 147 -18.74 23.73 -1.59
CA THR A 147 -17.84 24.89 -1.69
C THR A 147 -18.57 26.22 -1.53
N GLU A 148 -19.87 26.27 -1.82
CA GLU A 148 -20.69 27.47 -1.68
C GLU A 148 -21.35 27.58 -0.29
N ASN A 149 -21.31 26.50 0.49
CA ASN A 149 -21.93 26.46 1.81
C ASN A 149 -21.10 27.20 2.87
N THR A 150 -21.41 28.48 3.05
CA THR A 150 -20.87 29.32 4.14
C THR A 150 -21.57 29.09 5.49
N GLY A 151 -22.54 28.17 5.54
CA GLY A 151 -23.32 27.85 6.72
C GLY A 151 -22.54 27.14 7.83
N ARG A 152 -23.16 27.06 9.01
CA ARG A 152 -22.61 26.33 10.15
C ARG A 152 -22.74 24.83 9.87
N CYS A 153 -21.63 24.12 9.88
CA CYS A 153 -21.62 22.67 9.79
C CYS A 153 -21.79 22.07 11.19
N PRO A 154 -22.78 21.18 11.43
CA PRO A 154 -22.83 20.42 12.67
C PRO A 154 -21.54 19.62 12.85
N ARG A 155 -21.04 19.56 14.10
CA ARG A 155 -19.83 18.77 14.45
C ARG A 155 -19.95 17.31 13.98
N ASN A 156 -21.15 16.74 14.04
CA ASN A 156 -21.41 15.35 13.65
C ASN A 156 -21.02 15.07 12.19
N CYS A 157 -21.17 16.03 11.28
CA CYS A 157 -20.78 15.84 9.87
C CYS A 157 -19.26 15.71 9.72
N LEU A 158 -18.47 16.44 10.52
CA LEU A 158 -17.02 16.34 10.50
C LEU A 158 -16.53 15.06 11.18
N VAL A 159 -17.22 14.61 12.23
CA VAL A 159 -16.98 13.30 12.85
C VAL A 159 -17.24 12.17 11.85
N GLU A 160 -18.29 12.27 11.04
CA GLU A 160 -18.60 11.28 10.01
C GLU A 160 -17.50 11.21 8.93
N LEU A 161 -16.98 12.38 8.49
CA LEU A 161 -15.82 12.44 7.59
C LEU A 161 -14.58 11.81 8.23
N MET A 162 -14.32 12.09 9.51
CA MET A 162 -13.18 11.51 10.23
C MET A 162 -13.26 9.99 10.28
N ILE A 163 -14.41 9.44 10.65
CA ILE A 163 -14.63 7.99 10.74
C ILE A 163 -14.36 7.33 9.38
N VAL A 164 -14.84 7.92 8.28
CA VAL A 164 -14.58 7.39 6.94
C VAL A 164 -13.11 7.41 6.57
N ALA A 165 -12.38 8.48 6.93
CA ALA A 165 -10.95 8.56 6.70
C ALA A 165 -10.17 7.51 7.52
N GLU A 166 -10.53 7.31 8.79
CA GLU A 166 -9.96 6.28 9.66
C GLU A 166 -10.26 4.87 9.14
N ASP A 167 -11.50 4.59 8.76
CA ASP A 167 -11.90 3.30 8.18
C ASP A 167 -11.13 3.00 6.89
N TYR A 168 -10.88 4.02 6.06
CA TYR A 168 -10.12 3.86 4.84
C TYR A 168 -8.64 3.59 5.16
N ALA A 169 -8.03 4.37 6.05
CA ALA A 169 -6.66 4.15 6.50
C ALA A 169 -6.49 2.75 7.13
N ASN A 170 -7.47 2.32 7.91
CA ASN A 170 -7.48 1.02 8.58
C ASN A 170 -7.54 -0.15 7.59
N ALA A 171 -8.09 0.04 6.40
CA ALA A 171 -8.15 -1.00 5.38
C ALA A 171 -6.75 -1.39 4.86
N PHE A 172 -5.76 -0.50 4.96
CA PHE A 172 -4.38 -0.74 4.54
C PHE A 172 -3.54 -1.55 5.55
N TYR A 173 -4.06 -1.84 6.75
CA TYR A 173 -3.31 -2.74 7.65
C TYR A 173 -3.23 -4.15 7.08
N ARG A 174 -1.99 -4.66 7.05
CA ARG A 174 -1.65 -5.98 6.54
C ARG A 174 -2.10 -7.08 7.49
N ASP A 175 -2.53 -8.19 6.90
CA ASP A 175 -2.81 -9.41 7.65
C ASP A 175 -1.50 -10.08 8.08
N LEU A 176 -1.13 -9.90 9.35
CA LEU A 176 0.11 -10.45 9.90
C LEU A 176 -0.01 -11.95 10.16
N ALA A 177 0.94 -12.74 9.64
CA ALA A 177 1.14 -14.13 10.05
C ALA A 177 1.56 -14.20 11.54
N PRO A 178 1.31 -15.30 12.26
CA PRO A 178 1.60 -15.42 13.69
C PRO A 178 3.02 -14.97 14.07
N GLU A 179 3.99 -15.37 13.28
CA GLU A 179 5.39 -15.06 13.50
C GLU A 179 5.67 -13.58 13.19
N THR A 180 5.17 -13.05 12.08
CA THR A 180 5.20 -11.59 11.83
C THR A 180 4.52 -10.80 12.96
N ARG A 181 3.50 -11.33 13.65
CA ARG A 181 2.92 -10.62 14.82
C ARG A 181 3.88 -10.56 15.99
N VAL A 182 4.59 -11.65 16.26
CA VAL A 182 5.65 -11.64 17.28
C VAL A 182 6.68 -10.57 16.86
N ALA A 183 6.97 -10.41 15.55
CA ALA A 183 7.92 -9.41 15.01
C ALA A 183 7.58 -8.02 15.45
N PHE A 184 6.34 -7.69 15.08
CA PHE A 184 5.74 -6.40 15.31
C PHE A 184 5.68 -6.13 16.80
N ARG A 185 5.46 -7.15 17.63
CA ARG A 185 5.42 -7.00 19.08
C ARG A 185 6.80 -6.71 19.68
N GLY A 186 7.84 -7.40 19.23
CA GLY A 186 9.21 -7.16 19.70
C GLY A 186 9.73 -5.76 19.39
N MET A 187 9.29 -5.17 18.28
CA MET A 187 9.70 -3.85 17.80
C MET A 187 8.58 -2.81 17.81
N GLN A 188 7.56 -3.02 18.64
CA GLN A 188 6.31 -2.28 18.55
C GLN A 188 6.52 -0.77 18.63
N ARG A 189 7.38 -0.31 19.55
CA ARG A 189 7.66 1.12 19.73
C ARG A 189 8.34 1.72 18.50
N GLN A 190 9.35 1.04 17.95
CA GLN A 190 10.08 1.50 16.78
C GLN A 190 9.16 1.57 15.56
N ILE A 191 8.38 0.52 15.34
CA ILE A 191 7.39 0.47 14.26
C ILE A 191 6.35 1.58 14.42
N GLN A 192 5.82 1.80 15.63
CA GLN A 192 4.87 2.88 15.88
C GLN A 192 5.47 4.25 15.57
N ILE A 193 6.70 4.52 16.00
CA ILE A 193 7.42 5.76 15.67
C ILE A 193 7.56 5.88 14.14
N PHE A 194 7.99 4.81 13.50
CA PHE A 194 8.26 4.77 12.06
C PHE A 194 7.00 4.99 11.21
N TYR A 195 5.86 4.40 11.58
CA TYR A 195 4.60 4.67 10.88
C TYR A 195 4.00 6.03 11.27
N SER A 196 4.28 6.55 12.47
CA SER A 196 3.71 7.84 12.91
C SER A 196 4.22 9.05 12.12
N THR A 197 5.31 8.90 11.37
CA THR A 197 5.85 9.95 10.49
C THR A 197 5.20 9.98 9.11
N LEU A 198 4.32 9.02 8.78
CA LEU A 198 3.59 9.05 7.53
C LEU A 198 2.60 10.22 7.52
N THR A 199 2.53 10.92 6.37
CA THR A 199 1.68 12.11 6.17
C THR A 199 0.25 11.85 6.63
N ARG A 200 -0.37 10.76 6.16
CA ARG A 200 -1.72 10.36 6.59
C ARG A 200 -1.87 10.21 8.10
N GLU A 201 -0.94 9.54 8.77
CA GLU A 201 -1.03 9.29 10.22
C GLU A 201 -0.90 10.59 11.02
N MET A 202 -0.04 11.50 10.55
CA MET A 202 0.08 12.85 11.13
C MET A 202 -1.19 13.68 10.94
N LEU A 203 -1.78 13.65 9.74
CA LEU A 203 -2.99 14.39 9.42
C LEU A 203 -4.21 13.85 10.17
N LEU A 204 -4.40 12.54 10.22
CA LEU A 204 -5.46 11.90 11.01
C LEU A 204 -5.34 12.28 12.49
N LYS A 205 -4.14 12.20 13.06
CA LYS A 205 -3.90 12.61 14.45
C LYS A 205 -4.26 14.08 14.69
N LYS A 206 -3.88 14.96 13.76
CA LYS A 206 -4.20 16.39 13.84
C LYS A 206 -5.70 16.66 13.74
N MET A 207 -6.39 16.00 12.80
CA MET A 207 -7.85 16.07 12.65
C MET A 207 -8.58 15.57 13.91
N SER A 208 -8.11 14.49 14.53
CA SER A 208 -8.67 13.97 15.79
C SER A 208 -8.54 14.99 16.92
N GLY A 209 -7.34 15.53 17.16
CA GLY A 209 -7.12 16.54 18.19
C GLY A 209 -7.98 17.78 17.98
N TRP A 210 -8.19 18.16 16.72
CA TRP A 210 -9.07 19.27 16.36
C TRP A 210 -10.54 19.01 16.72
N LEU A 211 -11.04 17.79 16.52
CA LEU A 211 -12.41 17.44 16.92
C LEU A 211 -12.61 17.46 18.43
N GLU A 212 -11.56 17.24 19.21
CA GLU A 212 -11.56 17.34 20.68
C GLU A 212 -11.60 18.81 21.12
N GLU A 213 -10.71 19.64 20.58
CA GLU A 213 -10.61 21.08 20.88
C GLU A 213 -11.81 21.90 20.41
N ALA A 214 -12.48 21.47 19.33
CA ALA A 214 -13.63 22.17 18.76
C ALA A 214 -14.84 22.27 19.72
N ARG A 215 -14.84 21.55 20.85
CA ARG A 215 -15.86 21.71 21.91
C ARG A 215 -15.87 23.10 22.53
N GLU A 216 -14.76 23.83 22.48
CA GLU A 216 -14.54 25.06 23.25
C GLU A 216 -14.48 26.33 22.38
N MET A 217 -14.69 26.22 21.06
CA MET A 217 -14.46 27.33 20.12
C MET A 217 -15.71 28.21 19.86
N ASN A 218 -15.45 29.49 19.58
CA ASN A 218 -16.45 30.45 19.12
C ASN A 218 -16.72 30.37 17.59
N ASP A 219 -17.78 31.03 17.13
CA ASP A 219 -18.30 30.90 15.74
C ASP A 219 -17.36 31.39 14.63
N THR A 220 -16.49 32.36 14.92
CA THR A 220 -15.56 32.90 13.91
C THR A 220 -14.38 31.95 13.70
N LEU A 221 -13.85 31.38 14.79
CA LEU A 221 -12.83 30.33 14.74
C LEU A 221 -13.34 29.08 14.03
N ALA A 222 -14.62 28.73 14.26
CA ALA A 222 -15.25 27.56 13.66
C ALA A 222 -15.23 27.55 12.12
N ARG A 223 -15.32 28.72 11.46
CA ARG A 223 -15.29 28.81 9.99
C ARG A 223 -13.92 28.57 9.38
N SER A 224 -12.88 29.21 9.94
CA SER A 224 -11.49 28.98 9.50
C SER A 224 -11.08 27.53 9.77
N TRP A 225 -11.48 27.02 10.94
CA TRP A 225 -11.21 25.65 11.37
C TRP A 225 -11.85 24.62 10.44
N ARG A 226 -13.14 24.81 10.06
CA ARG A 226 -13.82 23.92 9.12
C ARG A 226 -13.03 23.78 7.82
N ARG A 227 -12.58 24.88 7.22
CA ARG A 227 -11.83 24.83 5.96
C ARG A 227 -10.57 24.00 6.10
N SER A 228 -9.75 24.28 7.11
CA SER A 228 -8.52 23.52 7.34
C SER A 228 -8.77 22.04 7.66
N PHE A 229 -9.87 21.70 8.35
CA PHE A 229 -10.25 20.29 8.54
C PHE A 229 -10.56 19.62 7.21
N LEU A 230 -11.32 20.29 6.33
CA LEU A 230 -11.68 19.74 5.01
C LEU A 230 -10.47 19.60 4.08
N ASP A 231 -9.53 20.54 4.15
CA ASP A 231 -8.28 20.47 3.40
C ASP A 231 -7.44 19.26 3.86
N MET A 232 -7.29 19.05 5.17
CA MET A 232 -6.60 17.87 5.71
C MET A 232 -7.33 16.56 5.38
N PHE A 233 -8.67 16.54 5.47
CA PHE A 233 -9.46 15.38 5.07
C PHE A 233 -9.19 15.03 3.61
N ARG A 234 -9.16 16.02 2.72
CA ARG A 234 -8.84 15.81 1.31
C ARG A 234 -7.43 15.25 1.15
N GLU A 235 -6.42 15.86 1.77
CA GLU A 235 -5.03 15.38 1.71
C GLU A 235 -4.90 13.93 2.19
N VAL A 236 -5.63 13.55 3.24
CA VAL A 236 -5.68 12.16 3.73
C VAL A 236 -6.26 11.20 2.69
N ILE A 237 -7.36 11.59 2.01
CA ILE A 237 -7.98 10.75 0.97
C ILE A 237 -7.06 10.66 -0.25
N ASP A 238 -6.48 11.79 -0.69
CA ASP A 238 -5.58 11.86 -1.84
C ASP A 238 -4.34 10.97 -1.60
N ASP A 239 -3.73 10.99 -0.40
CA ASP A 239 -2.60 10.10 -0.02
C ASP A 239 -2.92 8.60 -0.11
N MET A 240 -4.19 8.21 0.11
CA MET A 240 -4.62 6.81 0.03
C MET A 240 -5.02 6.35 -1.38
N ASP A 241 -5.27 7.29 -2.30
CA ASP A 241 -5.67 7.01 -3.67
C ASP A 241 -4.48 7.03 -4.66
N GLU A 242 -3.30 7.51 -4.23
CA GLU A 242 -2.01 7.48 -4.97
C GLU A 242 -1.32 6.10 -5.01
#